data_AF-A0A2V5Z0X7-F1
#
_entry.id   AF-A0A2V5Z0X7-F1
#
_cell.length_a   1.000
_cell.length_b   1.000
_cell.length_c   1.000
_cell.angle_alpha   90.00
_cell.angle_beta   90.00
_cell.angle_gamma   90.00
#
_symmetry.space_group_name_H-M   'P 1'
#
loop_
_entity.id
_entity.type
_entity.pdbx_description
1 polymer ?
#
loop_
_entity_poly.entity_id
_entity_poly.type
_entity_poly.pdbx_seq_one_letter_code
_entity_poly.pdbx_strand_id
1 'polypeptide(L)'
;MSRTVLTVGILIAFAVTAVAHTERISSSRAHDLATTYMMQYISLCGVVEAPISRATYWELPIHVGQAAQPAGAIQVDKRSGTVSYPQRPTATPQSLAAWEKSLEKRHK
;
A
#
# COMPACT_ATOMS: atom_id res chain seq x y z
N MET A 1 16.15 -3.97 62.31
CA MET A 1 16.16 -2.77 61.45
C MET A 1 16.31 -3.21 59.99
N SER A 2 15.43 -2.66 59.15
CA SER A 2 15.42 -2.56 57.69
C SER A 2 15.43 -3.83 56.82
N ARG A 3 14.21 -4.14 56.37
CA ARG A 3 13.83 -4.91 55.18
C ARG A 3 14.20 -4.12 53.93
N THR A 4 14.75 -4.77 52.91
CA THR A 4 14.55 -4.35 51.51
C THR A 4 14.71 -5.55 50.58
N VAL A 5 13.56 -6.14 50.27
CA VAL A 5 13.31 -6.97 49.10
C VAL A 5 13.54 -6.11 47.85
N LEU A 6 14.28 -6.58 46.86
CA LEU A 6 14.20 -6.04 45.50
C LEU A 6 13.86 -7.16 44.51
N THR A 7 12.56 -7.27 44.33
CA THR A 7 11.81 -7.96 43.29
C THR A 7 12.11 -7.38 41.89
N VAL A 8 12.19 -8.29 40.92
CA VAL A 8 11.58 -8.22 39.56
C VAL A 8 12.15 -7.23 38.54
N GLY A 9 12.45 -7.78 37.36
CA GLY A 9 12.63 -7.07 36.09
C GLY A 9 13.23 -8.00 35.02
N ILE A 10 12.59 -9.13 34.71
CA ILE A 10 11.85 -9.31 33.45
C ILE A 10 12.22 -8.25 32.40
N LEU A 11 12.96 -8.66 31.38
CA LEU A 11 12.57 -8.52 29.96
C LEU A 11 13.67 -9.24 29.16
N ILE A 12 13.45 -10.53 28.95
CA ILE A 12 14.06 -11.21 27.81
C ILE A 12 13.60 -10.41 26.60
N ALA A 13 14.51 -9.62 26.05
CA ALA A 13 14.28 -8.86 24.84
C ALA A 13 13.81 -9.85 23.79
N PHE A 14 12.51 -9.80 23.48
CA PHE A 14 11.94 -10.38 22.29
C PHE A 14 12.66 -9.70 21.12
N ALA A 15 13.79 -10.26 20.71
CA ALA A 15 14.34 -10.04 19.40
C ALA A 15 13.34 -10.66 18.43
N VAL A 16 12.26 -9.93 18.15
CA VAL A 16 11.47 -10.13 16.95
C VAL A 16 12.40 -9.71 15.82
N THR A 17 13.28 -10.61 15.41
CA THR A 17 13.81 -10.58 14.05
C THR A 17 12.59 -10.80 13.17
N ALA A 18 11.90 -9.71 12.87
CA ALA A 18 10.98 -9.64 11.76
C ALA A 18 11.84 -10.01 10.56
N VAL A 19 11.75 -11.27 10.15
CA VAL A 19 12.20 -11.70 8.84
C VAL A 19 11.40 -10.81 7.91
N ALA A 20 12.02 -9.75 7.42
CA ALA A 20 11.49 -8.98 6.32
C ALA A 20 11.44 -9.96 5.17
N HIS A 21 10.31 -10.65 5.01
CA HIS A 21 10.03 -11.36 3.79
C HIS A 21 10.09 -10.29 2.70
N THR A 22 11.21 -10.26 1.98
CA THR A 22 11.34 -9.52 0.73
C THR A 22 10.54 -10.24 -0.35
N GLU A 23 9.35 -10.69 -0.01
CA GLU A 23 8.41 -11.21 -0.98
C GLU A 23 7.97 -10.01 -1.78
N ARG A 24 8.42 -9.97 -3.04
CA ARG A 24 8.06 -8.88 -3.93
C ARG A 24 6.55 -8.88 -4.08
N ILE A 25 5.96 -7.69 -4.12
CA ILE A 25 4.54 -7.49 -4.38
C ILE A 25 4.17 -8.27 -5.65
N SER A 26 3.18 -9.16 -5.52
CA SER A 26 2.65 -9.91 -6.66
C SER A 26 1.93 -8.99 -7.64
N SER A 27 1.73 -9.47 -8.87
CA SER A 27 0.96 -8.74 -9.90
C SER A 27 -0.45 -8.41 -9.41
N SER A 28 -1.17 -9.38 -8.82
CA SER A 28 -2.52 -9.15 -8.28
C SER A 28 -2.52 -8.09 -7.20
N ARG A 29 -1.57 -8.18 -6.25
CA ARG A 29 -1.48 -7.19 -5.17
C ARG A 29 -1.15 -5.79 -5.68
N ALA A 30 -0.32 -5.68 -6.72
CA ALA A 30 -0.06 -4.40 -7.37
C ALA A 30 -1.30 -3.81 -8.03
N HIS A 31 -2.11 -4.64 -8.68
CA HIS A 31 -3.37 -4.23 -9.30
C HIS A 31 -4.38 -3.74 -8.27
N ASP A 32 -4.52 -4.43 -7.13
CA ASP A 32 -5.39 -3.99 -6.03
C ASP A 32 -4.96 -2.61 -5.51
N LEU A 33 -3.66 -2.46 -5.20
CA LEU A 33 -3.10 -1.20 -4.69
C LEU A 33 -3.30 -0.04 -5.68
N ALA A 34 -3.09 -0.27 -6.97
CA ALA A 34 -3.31 0.74 -7.99
C ALA A 34 -4.78 1.10 -8.17
N THR A 35 -5.69 0.13 -8.04
CA THR A 35 -7.13 0.35 -8.12
C THR A 35 -7.64 1.19 -6.96
N THR A 36 -7.23 0.87 -5.73
CA THR A 36 -7.50 1.70 -4.55
C THR A 36 -6.93 3.11 -4.70
N TYR A 37 -5.68 3.22 -5.18
CA TYR A 37 -5.05 4.51 -5.43
C TYR A 37 -5.79 5.35 -6.48
N MET A 38 -6.24 4.74 -7.58
CA MET A 38 -6.99 5.42 -8.64
C MET A 38 -8.29 6.00 -8.06
N MET A 39 -9.04 5.22 -7.30
CA MET A 39 -10.27 5.68 -6.66
C MET A 39 -10.03 6.83 -5.67
N GLN A 40 -8.94 6.78 -4.92
CA GLN A 40 -8.63 7.81 -3.92
C GLN A 40 -8.14 9.12 -4.54
N TYR A 41 -7.26 9.07 -5.55
CA TYR A 41 -6.49 10.23 -5.97
C TYR A 41 -6.67 10.65 -7.43
N ILE A 42 -7.19 9.77 -8.30
CA ILE A 42 -7.26 10.03 -9.75
C ILE A 42 -8.71 10.23 -10.20
N SER A 43 -9.52 9.18 -10.12
CA SER A 43 -10.90 9.18 -10.63
C SER A 43 -11.69 8.00 -10.05
N LEU A 44 -12.98 8.24 -9.76
CA LEU A 44 -13.96 7.17 -9.47
C LEU A 44 -14.53 6.52 -10.74
N CYS A 45 -14.23 7.09 -11.91
CA CYS A 45 -14.66 6.57 -13.20
C CYS A 45 -13.43 6.32 -14.08
N GLY A 46 -13.01 5.06 -14.13
CA GLY A 46 -11.86 4.60 -14.88
C GLY A 46 -11.62 3.12 -14.69
N VAL A 47 -10.61 2.60 -15.38
CA VAL A 47 -10.13 1.22 -15.26
C VAL A 47 -8.62 1.23 -15.13
N VAL A 48 -8.12 0.36 -14.25
CA VAL A 48 -6.71 0.00 -14.17
C VAL A 48 -6.53 -1.27 -14.99
N GLU A 49 -5.51 -1.31 -15.84
CA GLU A 49 -5.20 -2.47 -16.67
C GLU A 49 -4.33 -3.51 -15.96
N ALA A 50 -4.09 -4.62 -16.66
CA ALA A 50 -3.19 -5.67 -16.21
C ALA A 50 -1.78 -5.11 -15.94
N PRO A 51 -1.13 -5.50 -14.83
CA PRO A 51 0.21 -5.02 -14.51
C PRO A 51 1.27 -5.48 -15.52
N ILE A 52 2.07 -4.54 -15.99
CA ILE A 52 3.24 -4.77 -16.82
C ILE A 52 4.48 -4.84 -15.92
N SER A 53 5.20 -5.94 -16.00
CA SER A 53 6.40 -6.18 -15.18
C SER A 53 7.58 -5.31 -15.65
N ARG A 54 8.04 -4.37 -14.81
CA ARG A 54 9.32 -3.66 -14.98
C ARG A 54 10.36 -4.17 -13.99
N ALA A 55 11.60 -3.71 -14.09
CA ALA A 55 12.70 -4.22 -13.26
C ALA A 55 12.42 -4.07 -11.76
N THR A 56 12.01 -2.88 -11.32
CA THR A 56 11.82 -2.54 -9.90
C THR A 56 10.37 -2.24 -9.52
N TYR A 57 9.48 -2.08 -10.50
CA TYR A 57 8.08 -1.73 -10.26
C TYR A 57 7.13 -2.49 -11.20
N TRP A 58 5.85 -2.47 -10.87
CA TRP A 58 4.76 -2.80 -11.76
C TRP A 58 4.23 -1.51 -12.37
N GLU A 59 4.04 -1.50 -13.68
CA GLU A 59 3.45 -0.40 -14.42
C GLU A 59 2.02 -0.79 -14.78
N LEU A 60 1.04 0.02 -14.39
CA LEU A 60 -0.37 -0.25 -14.59
C LEU A 60 -1.00 0.88 -15.40
N PRO A 61 -1.17 0.69 -16.72
CA PRO A 61 -1.89 1.65 -17.54
C PRO A 61 -3.29 1.91 -17.00
N ILE A 62 -3.76 3.13 -17.15
CA ILE A 62 -5.11 3.54 -16.73
C ILE A 62 -5.84 4.28 -17.83
N HIS A 63 -7.15 4.06 -17.86
CA HIS A 63 -8.08 4.79 -18.68
C HIS A 63 -9.13 5.47 -17.79
N VAL A 64 -9.50 6.72 -18.09
CA VAL A 64 -10.42 7.51 -17.25
C VAL A 64 -11.49 8.20 -18.09
N GLY A 65 -12.60 8.56 -17.43
CA GLY A 65 -13.66 9.36 -18.02
C GLY A 65 -14.52 8.60 -19.05
N GLN A 66 -15.34 9.35 -19.78
CA GLN A 66 -16.19 8.79 -20.82
C GLN A 66 -15.34 8.33 -22.02
N ALA A 67 -15.69 7.15 -22.56
CA ALA A 67 -14.94 6.46 -23.62
C ALA A 67 -13.56 5.90 -23.22
N ALA A 68 -13.26 5.80 -21.92
CA ALA A 68 -12.02 5.20 -21.41
C ALA A 68 -10.78 5.79 -22.10
N GLN A 69 -10.57 7.10 -21.96
CA GLN A 69 -9.42 7.76 -22.57
C GLN A 69 -8.12 7.38 -21.84
N PRO A 70 -7.02 7.09 -22.55
CA PRO A 70 -5.74 6.78 -21.92
C PRO A 70 -5.26 7.96 -21.07
N ALA A 71 -4.98 7.70 -19.78
CA ALA A 71 -4.53 8.74 -18.86
C ALA A 71 -3.07 8.60 -18.44
N GLY A 72 -2.44 7.44 -18.66
CA GLY A 72 -1.05 7.19 -18.31
C GLY A 72 -0.92 5.88 -17.55
N ALA A 73 0.05 5.78 -16.64
CA ALA A 73 0.25 4.57 -15.85
C ALA A 73 0.56 4.87 -14.39
N ILE A 74 -0.07 4.10 -13.50
CA ILE A 74 0.27 4.04 -12.08
C ILE A 74 1.50 3.15 -11.93
N GLN A 75 2.44 3.55 -11.10
CA GLN A 75 3.62 2.75 -10.76
C GLN A 75 3.51 2.22 -9.34
N VAL A 76 3.73 0.91 -9.17
CA VAL A 76 3.77 0.24 -7.86
C VAL A 76 5.14 -0.38 -7.65
N ASP A 77 5.89 0.10 -6.67
CA ASP A 77 7.21 -0.46 -6.34
C ASP A 77 7.09 -1.93 -5.91
N LYS A 78 7.91 -2.81 -6.49
CA LYS A 78 7.83 -4.26 -6.24
C LYS A 78 8.28 -4.66 -4.85
N ARG A 79 9.04 -3.82 -4.15
CA ARG A 79 9.60 -4.12 -2.83
C ARG A 79 8.73 -3.56 -1.71
N SER A 80 8.30 -2.31 -1.83
CA SER A 80 7.54 -1.60 -0.78
C SER A 80 6.04 -1.58 -1.04
N GLY A 81 5.59 -1.80 -2.28
CA GLY A 81 4.20 -1.57 -2.68
C GLY A 81 3.82 -0.08 -2.71
N THR A 82 4.79 0.83 -2.65
CA THR A 82 4.55 2.26 -2.76
C THR A 82 3.97 2.57 -4.13
N VAL A 83 2.86 3.30 -4.15
CA VAL A 83 2.09 3.65 -5.36
C VAL A 83 2.33 5.12 -5.71
N SER A 84 2.60 5.39 -6.98
CA SER A 84 2.82 6.75 -7.48
C SER A 84 2.23 6.95 -8.86
N TYR A 85 1.89 8.20 -9.15
CA TYR A 85 1.38 8.67 -10.44
C TYR A 85 1.80 10.14 -10.62
N PRO A 86 2.15 10.60 -11.84
CA PRO A 86 2.60 11.97 -12.06
C PRO A 86 1.65 13.02 -11.47
N GLN A 87 2.21 14.01 -10.77
CA GLN A 87 1.47 15.13 -10.17
C GLN A 87 0.41 14.73 -9.12
N ARG A 88 0.44 13.50 -8.62
CA ARG A 88 -0.43 13.01 -7.55
C ARG A 88 0.37 12.61 -6.31
N PRO A 89 -0.23 12.63 -5.11
CA PRO A 89 0.46 12.21 -3.89
C PRO A 89 0.96 10.77 -3.98
N THR A 90 2.17 10.48 -3.52
CA THR A 90 2.63 9.09 -3.37
C THR A 90 1.92 8.45 -2.17
N ALA A 91 1.50 7.19 -2.30
CA ALA A 91 0.79 6.47 -1.24
C ALA A 91 1.52 5.17 -0.86
N THR A 92 1.40 4.80 0.41
CA THR A 92 1.86 3.50 0.93
C THR A 92 0.69 2.52 0.99
N PRO A 93 0.94 1.20 0.98
CA PRO A 93 -0.12 0.21 1.21
C PRO A 93 -0.92 0.48 2.50
N GLN A 94 -0.25 0.94 3.55
CA GLN A 94 -0.87 1.25 4.84
C GLN A 94 -1.80 2.47 4.76
N SER A 95 -1.40 3.54 4.06
CA SER A 95 -2.24 4.72 3.89
C SER A 95 -3.48 4.43 3.05
N LEU A 96 -3.35 3.60 2.00
CA LEU A 96 -4.47 3.18 1.16
C LEU A 96 -5.47 2.34 1.98
N ALA A 97 -4.99 1.35 2.75
CA ALA A 97 -5.84 0.54 3.62
C ALA A 97 -6.54 1.36 4.72
N ALA A 98 -5.86 2.39 5.27
CA ALA A 98 -6.47 3.30 6.23
C ALA A 98 -7.60 4.13 5.60
N TRP A 99 -7.42 4.56 4.35
CA TRP A 99 -8.45 5.27 3.59
C TRP A 99 -9.66 4.37 3.29
N GLU A 100 -9.47 3.13 2.85
CA GLU A 100 -10.56 2.17 2.63
C GLU A 100 -11.40 1.98 3.90
N LYS A 101 -10.75 1.73 5.04
CA LYS A 101 -11.43 1.62 6.35
C LYS A 101 -12.19 2.91 6.73
N SER A 102 -11.72 4.07 6.28
CA SER A 102 -12.41 5.34 6.52
C SER A 102 -13.70 5.48 5.71
N LEU A 103 -13.79 4.81 4.54
CA LEU A 103 -15.00 4.77 3.74
C LEU A 103 -16.05 3.87 4.40
N GLU A 104 -15.64 2.69 4.87
CA GLU A 104 -16.54 1.75 5.56
C GLU A 104 -17.22 2.37 6.78
N LYS A 105 -16.49 3.21 7.53
CA LYS A 105 -17.04 3.93 8.69
C LYS A 105 -18.05 5.02 8.33
N ARG A 106 -17.96 5.61 7.15
CA ARG A 106 -18.86 6.69 6.70
C ARG A 106 -20.21 6.18 6.19
N HIS A 107 -20.30 4.90 5.89
CA HIS A 107 -21.50 4.25 5.35
C HIS A 107 -22.27 3.42 6.40
N LYS A 108 -21.88 3.53 7.68
CA LYS A 108 -22.59 2.97 8.84
C LYS A 108 -23.29 4.07 9.60
#